data_AF-A0AA43QDT0-F1
#
_entry.id   AF-A0AA43QDT0-F1
#
_cell.length_a   1.000
_cell.length_b   1.000
_cell.length_c   1.000
_cell.angle_alpha   90.00
_cell.angle_beta   90.00
_cell.angle_gamma   90.00
#
_symmetry.space_group_name_H-M   'P 1'
#
loop_
_entity.id
_entity.type
_entity.pdbx_description
1 polymer ?
#
loop_
_entity_poly.entity_id
_entity_poly.type
_entity_poly.pdbx_seq_one_letter_code
_entity_poly.pdbx_strand_id
1 'polypeptide(L)'
;MEKSWREAIKKVLAETDTPLHYTEISEHILSRGYYETDGATPAATVNAQISASIKHDGEKSPFIRTGKGIFALKDKAIVPTTISKEEITENITTLEDETSDSIIHSFGMYWQRDLVVWRNDPKMYGKQQALSKPVDFGKQKGIYILYDHHTVVYVGRSIDRPLGKRMYEHTVDRLGSRWNRFSWFGLHDVTQEGSLRETAINTSLASLVGTLEALLIETLEPPQNRKRGDDFSAIEYIQDIDPELKEREIQNTLRSIEQKMRGGS
;
A
#
# COMPACT_ATOMS: atom_id res chain seq x y z
N MET A 1 -9.92 10.26 -21.40
CA MET A 1 -8.92 9.43 -20.72
C MET A 1 -7.57 10.01 -21.07
N GLU A 2 -6.76 10.36 -20.08
CA GLU A 2 -5.41 10.91 -20.33
C GLU A 2 -4.54 9.81 -20.95
N LYS A 3 -3.57 10.17 -21.80
CA LYS A 3 -2.77 9.16 -22.52
C LYS A 3 -1.60 8.64 -21.70
N SER A 4 -1.24 9.30 -20.60
CA SER A 4 -0.09 8.93 -19.78
C SER A 4 -0.28 9.28 -18.30
N TRP A 5 0.47 8.58 -17.42
CA TRP A 5 0.59 8.93 -16.01
C TRP A 5 0.94 10.40 -15.79
N ARG A 6 1.87 10.94 -16.58
CA ARG A 6 2.31 12.34 -16.45
C ARG A 6 1.17 13.34 -16.65
N GLU A 7 0.32 13.12 -17.65
CA GLU A 7 -0.85 13.97 -17.91
C GLU A 7 -1.91 13.84 -16.81
N ALA A 8 -2.17 12.61 -16.35
CA ALA A 8 -3.10 12.34 -15.26
C ALA A 8 -2.66 13.01 -13.94
N ILE A 9 -1.36 12.95 -13.62
CA ILE A 9 -0.77 13.62 -12.45
C ILE A 9 -0.94 15.13 -12.55
N LYS A 10 -0.59 15.73 -13.69
CA LYS A 10 -0.77 17.17 -13.92
C LYS A 10 -2.23 17.58 -13.72
N LYS A 11 -3.16 16.79 -14.22
CA LYS A 11 -4.59 17.07 -14.11
C LYS A 11 -5.07 17.05 -12.66
N VAL A 12 -4.73 16.01 -11.90
CA VAL A 12 -5.09 15.93 -10.47
C VAL A 12 -4.53 17.13 -9.71
N LEU A 13 -3.24 17.45 -9.87
CA LEU A 13 -2.62 18.58 -9.18
C LEU A 13 -3.13 19.96 -9.68
N ALA A 14 -3.69 20.05 -10.89
CA ALA A 14 -4.33 21.26 -11.37
C ALA A 14 -5.72 21.46 -10.74
N GLU A 15 -6.42 20.37 -10.41
CA GLU A 15 -7.74 20.37 -9.79
C GLU A 15 -7.71 20.58 -8.28
N THR A 16 -6.54 20.51 -7.63
CA THR A 16 -6.37 20.73 -6.19
C THR A 16 -5.57 21.99 -5.90
N ASP A 17 -5.91 22.69 -4.83
CA ASP A 17 -5.24 23.94 -4.42
C ASP A 17 -4.15 23.73 -3.36
N THR A 18 -4.09 22.53 -2.77
CA THR A 18 -3.06 22.12 -1.82
C THR A 18 -2.10 21.11 -2.46
N PRO A 19 -0.82 21.09 -2.03
CA PRO A 19 0.08 19.98 -2.33
C PRO A 19 -0.51 18.65 -1.86
N LEU A 20 -0.23 17.57 -2.57
CA LEU A 20 -0.74 16.23 -2.28
C LEU A 20 0.40 15.22 -2.14
N HIS A 21 0.21 14.22 -1.29
CA HIS A 21 1.12 13.08 -1.24
C HIS A 21 0.92 12.18 -2.47
N TYR A 22 1.99 11.54 -2.97
CA TYR A 22 1.92 10.73 -4.20
C TYR A 22 0.89 9.57 -4.14
N THR A 23 0.61 9.05 -2.94
CA THR A 23 -0.45 8.05 -2.73
C THR A 23 -1.83 8.62 -3.04
N GLU A 24 -2.14 9.81 -2.52
CA GLU A 24 -3.39 10.53 -2.77
C GLU A 24 -3.53 10.92 -4.24
N ILE A 25 -2.43 11.37 -4.87
CA ILE A 25 -2.41 11.66 -6.31
C ILE A 25 -2.82 10.41 -7.10
N SER A 26 -2.21 9.25 -6.80
CA SER A 26 -2.54 8.00 -7.49
C SER A 26 -4.00 7.58 -7.27
N GLU A 27 -4.53 7.77 -6.06
CA GLU A 27 -5.91 7.44 -5.72
C GLU A 27 -6.89 8.32 -6.49
N HIS A 28 -6.65 9.63 -6.56
CA HIS A 28 -7.45 10.55 -7.37
C HIS A 28 -7.39 10.23 -8.86
N ILE A 29 -6.24 9.82 -9.39
CA ILE A 29 -6.10 9.43 -10.80
C ILE A 29 -7.03 8.25 -11.11
N LEU A 30 -6.97 7.18 -10.30
CA LEU A 30 -7.74 5.97 -10.56
C LEU A 30 -9.24 6.16 -10.26
N SER A 31 -9.59 6.78 -9.13
CA SER A 31 -11.00 6.98 -8.73
C SER A 31 -11.76 7.92 -9.67
N ARG A 32 -11.09 8.91 -10.28
CA ARG A 32 -11.69 9.82 -11.27
C ARG A 32 -11.60 9.30 -12.71
N GLY A 33 -11.04 8.10 -12.93
CA GLY A 33 -10.92 7.50 -14.26
C GLY A 33 -10.02 8.28 -15.21
N TYR A 34 -9.02 9.00 -14.68
CA TYR A 34 -8.07 9.76 -15.50
C TYR A 34 -7.06 8.85 -16.19
N TYR A 35 -6.76 7.71 -15.56
CA TYR A 35 -5.89 6.67 -16.09
C TYR A 35 -6.37 5.30 -15.60
N GLU A 36 -6.16 4.26 -16.41
CA GLU A 36 -6.36 2.86 -16.03
C GLU A 36 -5.01 2.17 -15.90
N THR A 37 -4.79 1.45 -14.81
CA THR A 37 -3.53 0.77 -14.55
C THR A 37 -3.68 -0.74 -14.69
N ASP A 38 -2.67 -1.39 -15.26
CA ASP A 38 -2.46 -2.83 -15.27
C ASP A 38 -1.42 -3.27 -14.21
N GLY A 39 -0.83 -2.32 -13.50
CA GLY A 39 0.22 -2.52 -12.51
C GLY A 39 -0.31 -2.69 -11.09
N ALA A 40 0.54 -3.26 -10.23
CA ALA A 40 0.25 -3.48 -8.81
C ALA A 40 0.60 -2.29 -7.91
N THR A 41 1.47 -1.37 -8.36
CA THR A 41 2.06 -0.31 -7.53
C THR A 41 1.83 1.12 -8.07
N PRO A 42 0.58 1.53 -8.38
CA PRO A 42 0.28 2.83 -8.97
C PRO A 42 0.87 4.03 -8.19
N ALA A 43 0.90 4.00 -6.85
CA ALA A 43 1.49 5.09 -6.08
C ALA A 43 3.00 5.23 -6.31
N ALA A 44 3.72 4.09 -6.33
CA ALA A 44 5.16 4.09 -6.62
C ALA A 44 5.43 4.55 -8.06
N THR A 45 4.57 4.18 -9.01
CA THR A 45 4.65 4.68 -10.40
C THR A 45 4.49 6.20 -10.45
N VAL A 46 3.51 6.77 -9.74
CA VAL A 46 3.32 8.22 -9.67
C VAL A 46 4.56 8.92 -9.08
N ASN A 47 5.08 8.43 -7.95
CA ASN A 47 6.27 9.00 -7.32
C ASN A 47 7.48 8.97 -8.27
N ALA A 48 7.70 7.84 -8.95
CA ALA A 48 8.79 7.68 -9.91
C ALA A 48 8.65 8.63 -11.11
N GLN A 49 7.45 8.81 -11.65
CA GLN A 49 7.20 9.73 -12.77
C GLN A 49 7.47 11.19 -12.39
N ILE A 50 7.01 11.62 -11.22
CA ILE A 50 7.25 12.99 -10.74
C ILE A 50 8.74 13.21 -10.47
N SER A 51 9.37 12.28 -9.73
CA SER A 51 10.79 12.37 -9.36
C SER A 51 11.69 12.38 -10.60
N ALA A 52 11.41 11.52 -11.59
CA ALA A 52 12.13 11.50 -12.85
C ALA A 52 11.96 12.82 -13.63
N SER A 53 10.76 13.39 -13.67
CA SER A 53 10.53 14.69 -14.33
C SER A 53 11.28 15.82 -13.63
N ILE A 54 11.28 15.89 -12.30
CA ILE A 54 12.06 16.89 -11.54
C ILE A 54 13.55 16.72 -11.82
N LYS A 55 14.08 15.48 -11.79
CA LYS A 55 15.50 15.18 -11.99
C LYS A 55 15.98 15.48 -13.42
N HIS A 56 15.20 15.10 -14.43
CA HIS A 56 15.63 15.18 -15.83
C HIS A 56 15.21 16.47 -16.53
N ASP A 57 14.02 17.02 -16.21
CA ASP A 57 13.51 18.23 -16.85
C ASP A 57 13.93 19.50 -16.09
N GLY A 58 14.35 19.38 -14.82
CA GLY A 58 14.83 20.49 -13.98
C GLY A 58 13.83 21.66 -13.95
N GLU A 59 14.27 22.85 -14.33
CA GLU A 59 13.44 24.06 -14.37
C GLU A 59 12.21 23.97 -15.28
N LYS A 60 12.24 23.07 -16.28
CA LYS A 60 11.11 22.81 -17.20
C LYS A 60 10.10 21.82 -16.64
N SER A 61 10.41 21.17 -15.51
CA SER A 61 9.46 20.28 -14.85
C SER A 61 8.23 21.08 -14.42
N PRO A 62 7.00 20.61 -14.71
CA PRO A 62 5.78 21.23 -14.22
C PRO A 62 5.57 20.97 -12.72
N PHE A 63 6.34 20.06 -12.11
CA PHE A 63 6.17 19.61 -10.74
C PHE A 63 7.23 20.22 -9.82
N ILE A 64 6.83 20.51 -8.59
CA ILE A 64 7.72 20.89 -7.50
C ILE A 64 7.47 20.01 -6.28
N ARG A 65 8.56 19.64 -5.59
CA ARG A 65 8.50 18.92 -4.32
C ARG A 65 8.38 19.93 -3.19
N THR A 66 7.37 19.76 -2.34
CA THR A 66 7.10 20.67 -1.21
C THR A 66 7.32 20.00 0.16
N GLY A 67 7.45 18.67 0.18
CA GLY A 67 7.76 17.87 1.36
C GLY A 67 8.11 16.43 1.00
N LYS A 68 8.30 15.59 2.01
CA LYS A 68 8.58 14.16 1.82
C LYS A 68 7.40 13.48 1.13
N GLY A 69 7.57 13.05 -0.12
CA GLY A 69 6.50 12.46 -0.93
C GLY A 69 5.35 13.42 -1.32
N ILE A 70 5.45 14.72 -1.01
CA ILE A 70 4.40 15.73 -1.25
C ILE A 70 4.79 16.62 -2.43
N PHE A 71 3.88 16.73 -3.40
CA PHE A 71 4.11 17.39 -4.68
C PHE A 71 3.01 18.40 -5.03
N ALA A 72 3.38 19.41 -5.81
CA ALA A 72 2.47 20.44 -6.34
C ALA A 72 2.86 20.84 -7.78
N LEU A 73 2.00 21.59 -8.47
CA LEU A 73 2.36 22.25 -9.73
C LEU A 73 3.12 23.54 -9.48
N LYS A 74 4.18 23.77 -10.27
CA LYS A 74 5.02 24.97 -10.19
C LYS A 74 4.20 26.25 -10.36
N ASP A 75 3.24 26.27 -11.29
CA ASP A 75 2.39 27.44 -11.58
C ASP A 75 1.44 27.80 -10.42
N LYS A 76 1.12 26.85 -9.54
CA LYS A 76 0.31 27.09 -8.33
C LYS A 76 1.13 27.38 -7.07
N ALA A 77 2.42 27.02 -7.06
CA ALA A 77 3.31 27.21 -5.92
C ALA A 77 3.95 28.62 -5.86
N ILE A 78 3.75 29.45 -6.87
CA ILE A 78 4.32 30.80 -6.94
C ILE A 78 3.33 31.81 -6.36
N VAL A 79 3.50 32.14 -5.07
CA VAL A 79 3.37 33.44 -4.33
C VAL A 79 2.79 33.22 -2.91
N PRO A 80 3.37 33.77 -1.80
CA PRO A 80 4.72 34.30 -1.57
C PRO A 80 5.41 33.68 -0.34
N THR A 81 6.57 33.06 -0.52
CA THR A 81 7.63 33.20 0.49
C THR A 81 8.94 33.46 -0.24
N THR A 82 9.50 34.62 0.08
CA THR A 82 10.83 35.08 -0.28
C THR A 82 11.85 34.08 0.25
N ILE A 83 12.20 33.08 -0.55
CA ILE A 83 13.32 32.18 -0.27
C ILE A 83 14.40 32.52 -1.30
N SER A 84 15.52 33.03 -0.80
CA SER A 84 16.69 33.44 -1.57
C SER A 84 17.22 32.29 -2.40
N LYS A 85 17.65 32.62 -3.63
CA LYS A 85 18.23 31.71 -4.64
C LYS A 85 19.36 30.80 -4.14
N GLU A 86 19.96 31.11 -3.01
CA GLU A 86 21.09 30.38 -2.42
C GLU A 86 20.62 29.12 -1.64
N GLU A 87 19.44 29.12 -1.00
CA GLU A 87 18.91 27.96 -0.26
C GLU A 87 18.35 26.84 -1.17
N ILE A 88 18.03 27.16 -2.43
CA ILE A 88 17.52 26.20 -3.41
C ILE A 88 18.64 25.24 -3.84
N THR A 89 19.86 25.76 -4.05
CA THR A 89 21.00 24.96 -4.54
C THR A 89 21.56 23.98 -3.50
N GLU A 90 21.60 24.36 -2.22
CA GLU A 90 22.09 23.47 -1.15
C GLU A 90 21.07 22.39 -0.75
N ASN A 91 19.76 22.69 -0.82
CA ASN A 91 18.72 21.69 -0.56
C ASN A 91 18.53 20.69 -1.72
N ILE A 92 18.91 21.03 -2.95
CA ILE A 92 18.86 20.09 -4.08
C ILE A 92 19.91 18.97 -3.92
N THR A 93 21.04 19.23 -3.26
CA THR A 93 22.15 18.25 -3.16
C THR A 93 21.97 17.24 -2.01
N THR A 94 21.04 17.47 -1.07
CA THR A 94 20.80 16.60 0.09
C THR A 94 19.56 15.70 -0.04
N LEU A 95 18.85 15.77 -1.18
CA LEU A 95 17.62 15.01 -1.46
C LEU A 95 17.86 13.78 -2.35
N GLU A 96 19.11 13.31 -2.46
CA GLU A 96 19.48 12.13 -3.23
C GLU A 96 19.06 10.83 -2.49
N ASP A 97 18.37 9.96 -3.25
CA ASP A 97 18.00 8.57 -2.94
C ASP A 97 17.06 8.32 -1.74
N GLU A 98 15.78 8.66 -1.91
CA GLU A 98 14.69 8.02 -1.15
C GLU A 98 14.38 6.62 -1.68
N THR A 99 15.36 5.71 -1.67
CA THR A 99 15.00 4.33 -1.33
C THR A 99 14.49 4.39 0.09
N SER A 100 13.24 4.01 0.35
CA SER A 100 12.66 4.11 1.69
C SER A 100 13.59 3.42 2.70
N ASP A 101 14.22 4.18 3.59
CA ASP A 101 15.00 3.66 4.73
C ASP A 101 14.16 2.78 5.68
N SER A 102 12.84 2.72 5.44
CA SER A 102 11.92 1.90 6.18
C SER A 102 12.11 0.42 5.85
N ILE A 103 12.11 -0.37 6.92
CA ILE A 103 12.27 -1.83 6.87
C ILE A 103 10.96 -2.50 6.45
N ILE A 104 9.82 -1.84 6.68
CA ILE A 104 8.50 -2.35 6.33
C ILE A 104 8.05 -1.65 5.04
N HIS A 105 7.84 -2.43 4.00
CA HIS A 105 7.52 -1.92 2.66
C HIS A 105 6.02 -1.96 2.35
N SER A 106 5.33 -2.95 2.92
CA SER A 106 3.90 -3.14 2.74
C SER A 106 3.27 -3.74 3.99
N PHE A 107 1.99 -3.48 4.20
CA PHE A 107 1.24 -4.07 5.28
C PHE A 107 -0.23 -4.26 4.88
N GLY A 108 -0.96 -5.03 5.66
CA GLY A 108 -2.41 -5.16 5.53
C GLY A 108 -3.04 -5.25 6.90
N MET A 109 -4.11 -4.49 7.13
CA MET A 109 -4.78 -4.41 8.43
C MET A 109 -6.09 -5.18 8.45
N TYR A 110 -6.30 -5.97 9.51
CA TYR A 110 -7.57 -6.63 9.83
C TYR A 110 -8.19 -7.49 8.70
N TRP A 111 -7.33 -8.10 7.88
CA TRP A 111 -7.71 -9.03 6.83
C TRP A 111 -8.53 -10.18 7.41
N GLN A 112 -9.61 -10.52 6.73
CA GLN A 112 -10.55 -11.55 7.14
C GLN A 112 -10.03 -12.94 6.79
N ARG A 113 -10.14 -13.85 7.75
CA ARG A 113 -9.68 -15.23 7.60
C ARG A 113 -10.46 -16.02 6.55
N ASP A 114 -11.75 -15.76 6.42
CA ASP A 114 -12.67 -16.47 5.52
C ASP A 114 -12.52 -16.08 4.04
N LEU A 115 -11.86 -14.96 3.75
CA LEU A 115 -11.54 -14.52 2.39
C LEU A 115 -10.26 -15.16 1.81
N VAL A 116 -9.66 -16.11 2.53
CA VAL A 116 -8.45 -16.85 2.12
C VAL A 116 -8.78 -18.33 1.96
N VAL A 117 -8.32 -18.96 0.88
CA VAL A 117 -8.40 -20.42 0.75
C VAL A 117 -7.21 -21.09 1.42
N TRP A 118 -7.45 -21.61 2.62
CA TRP A 118 -6.45 -22.27 3.46
C TRP A 118 -6.02 -23.63 2.90
N ARG A 119 -4.75 -23.70 2.48
CA ARG A 119 -4.05 -24.90 1.99
C ARG A 119 -2.57 -24.78 2.32
N ASN A 120 -1.75 -25.78 1.94
CA ASN A 120 -0.32 -25.78 2.27
C ASN A 120 0.48 -24.58 1.75
N ASP A 121 0.11 -24.02 0.60
CA ASP A 121 0.61 -22.76 0.04
C ASP A 121 -0.58 -21.83 -0.19
N PRO A 122 -1.10 -21.18 0.87
CA PRO A 122 -2.27 -20.31 0.73
C PRO A 122 -1.87 -19.01 0.03
N LYS A 123 -2.77 -18.54 -0.82
CA LYS A 123 -2.64 -17.25 -1.50
C LYS A 123 -3.36 -16.18 -0.70
N MET A 124 -2.69 -15.06 -0.48
CA MET A 124 -3.25 -13.96 0.32
C MET A 124 -3.26 -12.71 -0.55
N TYR A 125 -4.38 -12.50 -1.23
CA TYR A 125 -4.49 -11.44 -2.21
C TYR A 125 -4.77 -10.08 -1.55
N GLY A 126 -4.04 -9.07 -1.98
CA GLY A 126 -4.28 -7.68 -1.62
C GLY A 126 -4.07 -6.73 -2.79
N LYS A 127 -4.69 -5.55 -2.72
CA LYS A 127 -4.59 -4.48 -3.73
C LYS A 127 -4.23 -3.16 -3.07
N GLN A 128 -3.37 -2.37 -3.70
CA GLN A 128 -3.08 -1.01 -3.24
C GLN A 128 -4.30 -0.11 -3.41
N GLN A 129 -5.01 -0.26 -4.55
CA GLN A 129 -6.21 0.49 -4.88
C GLN A 129 -7.22 -0.43 -5.57
N ALA A 130 -8.51 -0.10 -5.55
CA ALA A 130 -9.56 -0.98 -6.08
C ALA A 130 -9.33 -1.43 -7.54
N LEU A 131 -8.73 -0.55 -8.36
CA LEU A 131 -8.43 -0.79 -9.77
C LEU A 131 -7.00 -1.32 -10.02
N SER A 132 -6.17 -1.48 -8.98
CA SER A 132 -4.80 -2.00 -9.15
C SER A 132 -4.80 -3.52 -9.29
N LYS A 133 -3.74 -4.05 -9.91
CA LYS A 133 -3.51 -5.49 -10.00
C LYS A 133 -3.37 -6.11 -8.59
N PRO A 134 -4.07 -7.23 -8.28
CA PRO A 134 -3.89 -7.93 -7.02
C PRO A 134 -2.52 -8.60 -6.91
N VAL A 135 -2.03 -8.68 -5.68
CA VAL A 135 -0.71 -9.22 -5.31
C VAL A 135 -0.89 -10.34 -4.29
N ASP A 136 -0.18 -11.46 -4.47
CA ASP A 136 -0.12 -12.55 -3.49
C ASP A 136 0.95 -12.27 -2.43
N PHE A 137 0.50 -11.97 -1.21
CA PHE A 137 1.35 -11.74 -0.05
C PHE A 137 1.71 -13.01 0.72
N GLY A 138 1.30 -14.19 0.24
CA GLY A 138 1.60 -15.50 0.84
C GLY A 138 3.08 -15.70 1.15
N LYS A 139 3.97 -15.15 0.32
CA LYS A 139 5.43 -15.26 0.45
C LYS A 139 6.10 -14.17 1.27
N GLN A 140 5.36 -13.27 1.93
CA GLN A 140 5.98 -12.24 2.76
C GLN A 140 6.79 -12.81 3.92
N LYS A 141 7.74 -12.00 4.38
CA LYS A 141 8.44 -12.15 5.65
C LYS A 141 8.16 -10.93 6.51
N GLY A 142 8.20 -11.10 7.84
CA GLY A 142 7.97 -10.01 8.78
C GLY A 142 7.16 -10.43 10.00
N ILE A 143 6.24 -9.57 10.43
CA ILE A 143 5.46 -9.74 11.66
C ILE A 143 3.97 -9.82 11.30
N TYR A 144 3.21 -10.58 12.06
CA TYR A 144 1.75 -10.63 11.94
C TYR A 144 1.07 -10.66 13.30
N ILE A 145 -0.19 -10.25 13.29
CA ILE A 145 -1.06 -10.19 14.45
C ILE A 145 -2.33 -10.95 14.11
N LEU A 146 -2.78 -11.83 15.01
CA LEU A 146 -4.06 -12.53 14.91
C LEU A 146 -5.04 -11.89 15.89
N TYR A 147 -6.26 -11.69 15.42
CA TYR A 147 -7.33 -11.08 16.19
C TYR A 147 -8.55 -11.99 16.28
N ASP A 148 -9.21 -11.94 17.43
CA ASP A 148 -10.62 -12.26 17.55
C ASP A 148 -11.40 -10.94 17.60
N HIS A 149 -12.07 -10.63 16.49
CA HIS A 149 -12.67 -9.32 16.22
C HIS A 149 -11.62 -8.20 16.30
N HIS A 150 -11.60 -7.44 17.39
CA HIS A 150 -10.63 -6.36 17.66
C HIS A 150 -9.63 -6.73 18.75
N THR A 151 -9.78 -7.88 19.41
CA THR A 151 -8.88 -8.31 20.47
C THR A 151 -7.67 -9.03 19.88
N VAL A 152 -6.47 -8.55 20.20
CA VAL A 152 -5.22 -9.23 19.86
C VAL A 152 -5.14 -10.55 20.61
N VAL A 153 -5.02 -11.65 19.87
CA VAL A 153 -4.93 -13.02 20.42
C VAL A 153 -3.50 -13.54 20.36
N TYR A 154 -2.75 -13.17 19.32
CA TYR A 154 -1.39 -13.67 19.12
C TYR A 154 -0.59 -12.72 18.22
N VAL A 155 0.70 -12.57 18.52
CA VAL A 155 1.67 -11.88 17.67
C VAL A 155 2.74 -12.88 17.28
N GLY A 156 3.08 -12.96 16.00
CA GLY A 156 4.06 -13.91 15.49
C GLY A 156 5.01 -13.32 14.46
N ARG A 157 6.08 -14.05 14.21
CA ARG A 157 7.08 -13.72 13.19
C ARG A 157 7.09 -14.75 12.06
N SER A 158 7.48 -14.30 10.89
CA SER A 158 7.58 -15.05 9.65
C SER A 158 8.94 -14.78 9.01
N ILE A 159 9.95 -15.60 9.33
CA ILE A 159 11.33 -15.45 8.83
C ILE A 159 11.72 -16.68 8.02
N ASP A 160 11.83 -17.84 8.67
CA ASP A 160 12.25 -19.10 8.03
C ASP A 160 11.13 -19.72 7.17
N ARG A 161 9.88 -19.46 7.56
CA ARG A 161 8.68 -19.86 6.82
C ARG A 161 7.97 -18.60 6.32
N PRO A 162 7.37 -18.64 5.12
CA PRO A 162 6.63 -17.51 4.59
C PRO A 162 5.32 -17.28 5.34
N LEU A 163 4.79 -16.06 5.23
CA LEU A 163 3.64 -15.59 6.00
C LEU A 163 2.42 -16.49 5.83
N GLY A 164 2.07 -16.82 4.59
CA GLY A 164 0.95 -17.68 4.25
C GLY A 164 1.07 -19.06 4.91
N LYS A 165 2.28 -19.65 4.92
CA LYS A 165 2.50 -20.94 5.58
C LYS A 165 2.27 -20.85 7.09
N ARG A 166 2.76 -19.79 7.74
CA ARG A 166 2.54 -19.55 9.18
C ARG A 166 1.06 -19.34 9.49
N MET A 167 0.34 -18.59 8.64
CA MET A 167 -1.10 -18.37 8.80
C MET A 167 -1.88 -19.67 8.69
N TYR A 168 -1.55 -20.50 7.70
CA TYR A 168 -2.16 -21.82 7.53
C TYR A 168 -1.95 -22.73 8.75
N GLU A 169 -0.75 -22.75 9.33
CA GLU A 169 -0.47 -23.52 10.55
C GLU A 169 -1.40 -23.11 11.71
N HIS A 170 -1.68 -21.81 11.85
CA HIS A 170 -2.61 -21.28 12.86
C HIS A 170 -4.08 -21.58 12.58
N THR A 171 -4.41 -22.18 11.42
CA THR A 171 -5.78 -22.67 11.16
C THR A 171 -6.02 -24.06 11.74
N VAL A 172 -4.95 -24.82 12.00
CA VAL A 172 -5.01 -26.22 12.43
C VAL A 172 -4.47 -26.45 13.84
N ASP A 173 -3.62 -25.56 14.34
CA ASP A 173 -3.03 -25.69 15.67
C ASP A 173 -3.99 -25.25 16.80
N ARG A 174 -3.46 -25.09 18.02
CA ARG A 174 -4.23 -24.66 19.19
C ARG A 174 -4.90 -23.28 19.05
N LEU A 175 -4.49 -22.47 18.08
CA LEU A 175 -5.07 -21.16 17.77
C LEU A 175 -6.18 -21.27 16.71
N GLY A 176 -6.39 -22.44 16.10
CA GLY A 176 -7.31 -22.68 14.99
C GLY A 176 -8.73 -22.13 15.13
N SER A 177 -9.26 -22.01 16.33
CA SER A 177 -10.62 -21.46 16.59
C SER A 177 -10.61 -20.12 17.33
N ARG A 178 -9.45 -19.50 17.50
CA ARG A 178 -9.26 -18.31 18.36
C ARG A 178 -9.05 -17.01 17.59
N TRP A 179 -9.19 -17.01 16.27
CA TRP A 179 -9.01 -15.81 15.46
C TRP A 179 -9.87 -15.84 14.19
N ASN A 180 -10.32 -14.66 13.78
CA ASN A 180 -11.11 -14.42 12.59
C ASN A 180 -10.52 -13.32 11.68
N ARG A 181 -9.56 -12.54 12.19
CA ARG A 181 -8.84 -11.50 11.43
C ARG A 181 -7.35 -11.55 11.68
N PHE A 182 -6.59 -10.97 10.76
CA PHE A 182 -5.14 -10.86 10.90
C PHE A 182 -4.61 -9.57 10.26
N SER A 183 -3.55 -9.02 10.84
CA SER A 183 -2.74 -7.97 10.22
C SER A 183 -1.35 -8.52 9.96
N TRP A 184 -0.68 -7.97 8.96
CA TRP A 184 0.69 -8.36 8.64
C TRP A 184 1.51 -7.16 8.18
N PHE A 185 2.81 -7.20 8.46
CA PHE A 185 3.78 -6.16 8.16
C PHE A 185 4.98 -6.82 7.46
N GLY A 186 5.15 -6.49 6.18
CA GLY A 186 6.00 -7.19 5.23
C GLY A 186 7.34 -6.50 4.95
N LEU A 187 8.38 -7.31 4.82
CA LEU A 187 9.76 -6.91 4.53
C LEU A 187 10.11 -6.96 3.05
N HIS A 188 9.33 -7.66 2.22
CA HIS A 188 9.58 -7.70 0.77
C HIS A 188 8.88 -6.54 0.07
N ASP A 189 9.55 -5.99 -0.93
CA ASP A 189 8.97 -5.03 -1.86
C ASP A 189 7.93 -5.69 -2.76
N VAL A 190 7.04 -4.86 -3.31
CA VAL A 190 6.10 -5.25 -4.37
C VAL A 190 6.57 -4.67 -5.70
N THR A 191 6.70 -5.51 -6.71
CA THR A 191 7.04 -5.06 -8.07
C THR A 191 5.79 -4.60 -8.84
N GLN A 192 5.98 -3.83 -9.91
CA GLN A 192 4.86 -3.38 -10.75
C GLN A 192 4.06 -4.55 -11.34
N GLU A 193 4.72 -5.69 -11.60
CA GLU A 193 4.10 -6.92 -12.10
C GLU A 193 3.27 -7.65 -11.03
N GLY A 194 3.35 -7.22 -9.76
CA GLY A 194 2.63 -7.82 -8.63
C GLY A 194 3.34 -9.04 -8.02
N SER A 195 4.68 -9.09 -8.12
CA SER A 195 5.49 -10.09 -7.45
C SER A 195 6.20 -9.51 -6.23
N LEU A 196 6.56 -10.36 -5.26
CA LEU A 196 7.34 -9.94 -4.10
C LEU A 196 8.83 -10.05 -4.42
N ARG A 197 9.60 -9.03 -4.02
CA ARG A 197 11.05 -8.97 -4.21
C ARG A 197 11.75 -8.81 -2.87
N GLU A 198 12.75 -9.64 -2.62
CA GLU A 198 13.63 -9.45 -1.46
C GLU A 198 14.53 -8.23 -1.67
N THR A 199 14.66 -7.40 -0.65
CA THR A 199 15.50 -6.20 -0.67
C THR A 199 16.50 -6.29 0.48
N ALA A 200 17.73 -5.84 0.24
CA ALA A 200 18.74 -5.80 1.28
C ALA A 200 18.34 -4.78 2.35
N ILE A 201 18.41 -5.17 3.63
CA ILE A 201 18.12 -4.27 4.73
C ILE A 201 19.36 -3.40 4.97
N ASN A 202 19.31 -2.16 4.50
CA ASN A 202 20.27 -1.12 4.84
C ASN A 202 19.51 0.01 5.53
N THR A 203 19.55 0.04 6.86
CA THR A 203 18.72 0.95 7.66
C THR A 203 19.52 1.55 8.80
N SER A 204 19.29 2.84 9.08
CA SER A 204 19.89 3.53 10.23
C SER A 204 19.15 3.16 11.52
N LEU A 205 19.78 3.39 12.68
CA LEU A 205 19.10 3.24 13.97
C LEU A 205 17.86 4.14 14.09
N ALA A 206 17.94 5.37 13.57
CA ALA A 206 16.82 6.31 13.58
C ALA A 206 15.64 5.77 12.75
N SER A 207 15.92 5.23 11.56
CA SER A 207 14.91 4.65 10.67
C SER A 207 14.28 3.38 11.26
N LEU A 208 15.08 2.54 11.92
CA LEU A 208 14.58 1.38 12.66
C LEU A 208 13.65 1.79 13.81
N VAL A 209 14.06 2.74 14.65
CA VAL A 209 13.23 3.22 15.78
C VAL A 209 11.94 3.84 15.28
N GLY A 210 12.00 4.67 14.23
CA GLY A 210 10.81 5.24 13.60
C GLY A 210 9.87 4.17 13.04
N THR A 211 10.41 3.11 12.43
CA THR A 211 9.61 1.99 11.92
C THR A 211 8.92 1.21 13.04
N LEU A 212 9.62 0.97 14.16
CA LEU A 212 9.05 0.29 15.32
C LEU A 212 7.95 1.13 16.00
N GLU A 213 8.19 2.44 16.15
CA GLU A 213 7.19 3.37 16.67
C GLU A 213 5.94 3.38 15.79
N ALA A 214 6.12 3.53 14.47
CA ALA A 214 5.01 3.56 13.52
C ALA A 214 4.20 2.25 13.53
N LEU A 215 4.84 1.09 13.62
CA LEU A 215 4.16 -0.20 13.79
C LEU A 215 3.32 -0.23 15.07
N LEU A 216 3.85 0.27 16.19
CA LEU A 216 3.11 0.32 17.46
C LEU A 216 1.93 1.29 17.40
N ILE A 217 2.09 2.44 16.75
CA ILE A 217 1.01 3.40 16.54
C ILE A 217 -0.10 2.79 15.68
N GLU A 218 0.27 2.17 14.56
CA GLU A 218 -0.68 1.57 13.61
C GLU A 218 -1.45 0.40 14.22
N THR A 219 -0.79 -0.40 15.07
CA THR A 219 -1.40 -1.61 15.65
C THR A 219 -2.17 -1.37 16.94
N LEU A 220 -1.75 -0.39 17.76
CA LEU A 220 -2.37 -0.12 19.05
C LEU A 220 -3.38 1.03 18.99
N GLU A 221 -3.38 1.83 17.92
CA GLU A 221 -4.19 3.03 17.74
C GLU A 221 -4.30 3.90 19.01
N PRO A 222 -3.17 4.26 19.67
CA PRO A 222 -3.23 4.84 21.00
C PRO A 222 -3.91 6.22 20.96
N PRO A 223 -4.88 6.49 21.86
CA PRO A 223 -5.76 7.68 21.75
C PRO A 223 -5.03 9.01 21.89
N GLN A 224 -3.83 9.02 22.48
CA GLN A 224 -3.03 10.22 22.69
C GLN A 224 -2.03 10.49 21.55
N ASN A 225 -1.82 9.55 20.63
CA ASN A 225 -0.97 9.78 19.47
C ASN A 225 -1.72 10.58 18.42
N ARG A 226 -1.38 11.87 18.34
CA ARG A 226 -1.87 12.78 17.30
C ARG A 226 -1.21 12.56 15.94
N LYS A 227 -0.03 11.93 15.93
CA LYS A 227 0.64 11.46 14.72
C LYS A 227 -0.02 10.16 14.26
N ARG A 228 -1.02 10.26 13.38
CA ARG A 228 -1.54 9.11 12.64
C ARG A 228 -0.94 9.14 11.24
N GLY A 229 -0.32 8.05 10.79
CA GLY A 229 0.05 7.85 9.38
C GLY A 229 1.23 8.66 8.81
N ASP A 230 1.54 9.87 9.31
CA ASP A 230 2.49 10.79 8.63
C ASP A 230 3.93 10.26 8.45
N ASP A 231 4.40 9.41 9.37
CA ASP A 231 5.76 8.84 9.31
C ASP A 231 5.80 7.37 8.84
N PHE A 232 4.65 6.73 8.62
CA PHE A 232 4.62 5.35 8.15
C PHE A 232 4.68 5.30 6.62
N SER A 233 5.89 5.26 6.08
CA SER A 233 6.12 5.22 4.63
C SER A 233 5.69 3.92 3.95
N ALA A 234 5.26 2.91 4.71
CA ALA A 234 4.80 1.64 4.16
C ALA A 234 3.45 1.82 3.46
N ILE A 235 3.23 1.03 2.41
CA ILE A 235 1.96 1.04 1.68
C ILE A 235 1.00 0.02 2.28
N GLU A 236 -0.20 0.46 2.63
CA GLU A 236 -1.30 -0.45 2.97
C GLU A 236 -1.84 -1.14 1.72
N TYR A 237 -2.08 -2.44 1.82
CA TYR A 237 -2.84 -3.22 0.86
C TYR A 237 -4.15 -3.67 1.48
N ILE A 238 -5.24 -3.35 0.79
CA ILE A 238 -6.58 -3.79 1.16
C ILE A 238 -6.77 -5.22 0.67
N GLN A 239 -7.34 -6.08 1.52
CA GLN A 239 -7.56 -7.48 1.17
C GLN A 239 -8.48 -7.62 -0.06
N ASP A 240 -8.08 -8.47 -0.99
CA ASP A 240 -8.92 -8.90 -2.12
C ASP A 240 -9.37 -10.35 -1.87
N ILE A 241 -10.61 -10.65 -2.24
CA ILE A 241 -11.14 -12.01 -2.11
C ILE A 241 -10.39 -12.97 -3.02
N ASP A 242 -10.07 -14.17 -2.52
CA ASP A 242 -9.50 -15.22 -3.36
C ASP A 242 -10.43 -15.50 -4.57
N PRO A 243 -9.91 -15.47 -5.81
CA PRO A 243 -10.72 -15.73 -7.01
C PRO A 243 -11.53 -17.02 -6.95
N GLU A 244 -11.01 -18.05 -6.28
CA GLU A 244 -11.71 -19.33 -6.10
C GLU A 244 -12.95 -19.18 -5.21
N LEU A 245 -12.89 -18.36 -4.16
CA LEU A 245 -14.05 -18.08 -3.31
C LEU A 245 -15.11 -17.28 -4.07
N LYS A 246 -14.66 -16.27 -4.84
CA LYS A 246 -15.55 -15.46 -5.67
C LYS A 246 -16.28 -16.30 -6.71
N GLU A 247 -15.59 -17.23 -7.36
CA GLU A 247 -16.20 -18.15 -8.32
C GLU A 247 -17.25 -19.04 -7.65
N ARG A 248 -16.93 -19.63 -6.50
CA ARG A 248 -17.86 -20.46 -5.72
C ARG A 248 -19.12 -19.69 -5.32
N GLU A 249 -18.99 -18.43 -4.90
CA GLU A 249 -20.11 -17.56 -4.55
C GLU A 249 -21.03 -17.29 -5.75
N ILE A 250 -20.44 -16.97 -6.91
CA ILE A 250 -21.18 -16.77 -8.16
C ILE A 250 -21.94 -18.05 -8.54
N GLN A 251 -21.29 -19.21 -8.51
CA GLN A 251 -21.91 -20.50 -8.84
C GLN A 251 -23.06 -20.83 -7.88
N ASN A 252 -22.87 -20.61 -6.58
CA ASN A 252 -23.92 -20.84 -5.58
C ASN A 252 -25.12 -19.90 -5.79
N THR A 253 -24.86 -18.63 -6.11
CA THR A 253 -25.89 -17.63 -6.42
C THR A 253 -26.69 -18.05 -7.65
N LEU A 254 -26.03 -18.45 -8.74
CA LEU A 254 -26.68 -18.94 -9.96
C LEU A 254 -27.57 -20.16 -9.69
N ARG A 255 -27.06 -21.16 -8.96
CA ARG A 255 -27.86 -22.34 -8.58
C ARG A 255 -29.09 -21.97 -7.76
N SER A 256 -28.97 -21.01 -6.84
CA SER A 256 -30.10 -20.55 -6.02
C SER A 256 -31.18 -19.84 -6.87
N ILE A 257 -30.77 -19.09 -7.90
CA ILE A 257 -31.67 -18.43 -8.84
C ILE A 257 -32.39 -19.49 -9.70
N GLU A 258 -31.66 -20.48 -10.23
CA GLU A 258 -32.25 -21.58 -11.00
C GLU A 258 -33.28 -22.38 -10.22
N GLN A 259 -33.01 -22.68 -8.95
CA GLN A 259 -33.95 -23.38 -8.07
C GLN A 259 -35.22 -22.56 -7.82
N LYS A 260 -35.09 -21.25 -7.61
CA LYS A 260 -36.25 -20.35 -7.45
C LYS A 260 -37.09 -20.26 -8.73
N MET A 261 -36.45 -20.23 -9.91
CA MET A 261 -37.17 -20.22 -11.19
C MET A 261 -37.90 -21.54 -11.45
N ARG A 262 -37.33 -22.68 -11.06
CA ARG A 262 -37.97 -24.00 -11.19
C ARG A 262 -39.09 -24.26 -10.17
N GLY A 263 -39.00 -23.67 -8.98
CA GLY A 263 -40.00 -23.79 -7.92
C GLY A 263 -41.16 -22.78 -8.00
N GLY A 264 -41.11 -21.85 -8.96
CA GLY A 264 -42.15 -20.84 -9.20
C GLY A 264 -43.07 -21.12 -10.39
N SER A 265 -43.13 -22.36 -10.87
CA SER A 265 -44.09 -22.84 -11.88
C SER A 265 -45.17 -23.71 -11.25
#